data_AF-A0A1E7YR66-F1
#
_entry.id   AF-A0A1E7YR66-F1
#
_cell.length_a   1.000
_cell.length_b   1.000
_cell.length_c   1.000
_cell.angle_alpha   90.00
_cell.angle_beta   90.00
_cell.angle_gamma   90.00
#
_symmetry.space_group_name_H-M   'P 1'
#
loop_
_entity.id
_entity.type
_entity.pdbx_description
1 polymer ?
#
loop_
_entity_poly.entity_id
_entity_poly.type
_entity_poly.pdbx_seq_one_letter_code
_entity_poly.pdbx_strand_id
1 'polypeptide(L)'
;MAEVGLFFTHHIEANLRYDYYNRLPNNPAQNRIFKTFAIGLQYHFTPQTKIMAGYYFRTLNVPHPNPVSASVANAVDNVFAMQAMIAF
;
A
#
# COMPACT_ATOMS: atom_id res chain seq x y z
N MET A 1 1.06 -10.27 2.49
CA MET A 1 1.62 -8.94 2.79
C MET A 1 2.85 -9.14 3.65
N ALA A 2 3.88 -8.33 3.44
CA ALA A 2 5.06 -8.28 4.29
C ALA A 2 5.30 -6.82 4.69
N GLU A 3 5.64 -6.59 5.95
CA GLU A 3 5.86 -5.26 6.49
C GLU A 3 7.01 -5.30 7.50
N VAL A 4 7.85 -4.26 7.49
CA VAL A 4 8.94 -4.08 8.43
C VAL A 4 8.98 -2.62 8.87
N GLY A 5 9.23 -2.40 10.16
CA GLY A 5 9.44 -1.08 10.75
C GLY A 5 10.80 -0.99 11.41
N LEU A 6 11.44 0.17 11.31
CA LEU A 6 12.68 0.48 12.02
C LEU A 6 12.56 1.83 12.71
N PHE A 7 12.82 1.87 14.01
CA PHE A 7 12.96 3.10 14.76
C PHE A 7 14.35 3.70 14.53
N PHE A 8 14.38 4.91 13.97
CA PHE A 8 15.60 5.71 13.87
C PHE A 8 15.86 6.52 15.14
N THR A 9 14.79 6.91 15.83
CA THR A 9 14.82 7.55 17.15
C THR A 9 13.63 7.05 17.96
N HIS A 10 13.52 7.45 19.24
CA HIS A 10 12.35 7.14 20.06
C HIS A 10 11.01 7.68 19.52
N HIS A 11 11.05 8.64 18.59
CA HIS A 11 9.85 9.28 18.04
C HIS A 11 9.67 9.00 16.53
N ILE A 12 10.71 8.56 15.82
CA ILE A 12 10.68 8.41 14.36
C ILE A 12 10.84 6.94 14.00
N GLU A 13 9.83 6.42 13.31
CA GLU A 13 9.80 5.08 12.75
C GLU A 13 9.63 5.18 11.23
N ALA A 14 10.41 4.41 10.47
CA ALA A 14 10.14 4.21 9.05
C ALA A 14 9.65 2.81 8.80
N ASN A 15 8.75 2.69 7.82
CA ASN A 15 8.12 1.43 7.46
C ASN A 15 8.32 1.15 5.99
N LEU A 16 8.60 -0.10 5.68
CA LEU A 16 8.55 -0.63 4.33
C LEU A 16 7.49 -1.72 4.30
N ARG A 17 6.66 -1.70 3.26
CA ARG A 17 5.59 -2.66 3.07
C ARG A 17 5.55 -3.14 1.63
N TYR A 18 5.37 -4.44 1.47
CA TYR A 18 5.13 -5.06 0.18
C TYR A 18 3.87 -5.92 0.22
N ASP A 19 2.92 -5.59 -0.63
CA ASP A 19 1.69 -6.34 -0.84
C ASP A 19 1.70 -7.01 -2.20
N TYR A 20 1.33 -8.28 -2.20
CA TYR A 20 1.01 -9.04 -3.41
C TYR A 20 -0.37 -9.66 -3.22
N TYR A 21 -1.25 -9.43 -4.19
CA TYR A 21 -2.59 -9.98 -4.17
C TYR A 21 -3.03 -10.40 -5.58
N ASN A 22 -3.24 -11.70 -5.77
CA ASN A 22 -3.77 -12.27 -6.99
C ASN A 22 -5.27 -12.53 -6.82
N ARG A 23 -6.09 -11.71 -7.48
CA ARG A 23 -7.55 -11.77 -7.41
C ARG A 23 -8.09 -12.63 -8.56
N LEU A 24 -8.94 -13.61 -8.22
CA LEU A 24 -9.62 -14.49 -9.16
C LEU A 24 -8.66 -15.24 -10.13
N PRO A 25 -7.65 -15.96 -9.60
CA PRO A 25 -6.67 -16.67 -10.44
C PRO A 25 -7.31 -17.72 -11.35
N ASN A 26 -8.43 -18.32 -10.93
CA ASN A 26 -9.13 -19.39 -11.64
C ASN A 26 -10.07 -18.89 -12.74
N ASN A 27 -10.28 -17.57 -12.85
CA ASN A 27 -11.11 -16.97 -13.91
C ASN A 27 -10.22 -16.08 -14.78
N PRO A 28 -9.74 -16.57 -15.94
CA PRO A 28 -8.85 -15.81 -16.82
C PRO A 28 -9.38 -14.42 -17.15
N ALA A 29 -10.69 -14.29 -17.44
CA ALA A 29 -11.32 -13.03 -17.81
C ALA A 29 -11.41 -12.01 -16.65
N GLN A 30 -11.22 -12.43 -15.40
CA GLN A 30 -11.31 -11.54 -14.24
C GLN A 30 -10.04 -11.51 -13.40
N ASN A 31 -9.02 -12.28 -13.77
CA ASN A 31 -7.75 -12.36 -13.06
C ASN A 31 -7.03 -11.00 -13.04
N ARG A 32 -6.67 -10.55 -11.84
CA ARG A 32 -6.02 -9.25 -11.57
C ARG A 32 -4.96 -9.42 -10.50
N ILE A 33 -3.74 -9.04 -10.81
CA ILE A 33 -2.60 -9.14 -9.88
C ILE A 33 -2.21 -7.74 -9.43
N PHE A 34 -2.53 -7.43 -8.17
CA PHE A 34 -2.15 -6.19 -7.52
C PHE A 34 -0.81 -6.36 -6.82
N LYS A 35 0.10 -5.41 -7.04
CA LYS A 35 1.34 -5.30 -6.29
C LYS A 35 1.51 -3.88 -5.78
N THR A 36 1.78 -3.76 -4.50
CA THR A 36 2.03 -2.47 -3.87
C THR A 36 3.35 -2.53 -3.13
N PHE A 37 4.23 -1.56 -3.38
CA PHE A 37 5.37 -1.29 -2.54
C PHE A 37 5.10 0.05 -1.85
N ALA A 38 5.28 0.13 -0.55
CA ALA A 38 5.04 1.35 0.20
C ALA A 38 6.21 1.69 1.12
N ILE A 39 6.46 2.99 1.20
CA ILE A 39 7.42 3.59 2.12
C ILE A 39 6.62 4.51 3.03
N GLY A 40 6.79 4.33 4.34
CA GLY A 40 6.10 5.10 5.36
C GLY A 40 7.08 5.74 6.33
N LEU A 41 6.66 6.87 6.88
CA LEU A 41 7.29 7.53 8.01
C LEU A 41 6.20 7.77 9.07
N GLN A 42 6.51 7.43 10.31
CA GLN A 42 5.67 7.73 11.46
C GLN A 42 6.45 8.63 12.43
N TYR A 43 5.75 9.64 12.94
CA TYR A 43 6.21 10.43 14.07
C TYR A 43 5.28 10.19 15.25
N HIS A 44 5.83 9.64 16.33
CA HIS A 44 5.13 9.31 17.56
C HIS A 44 5.29 10.47 18.54
N PHE A 45 4.19 11.09 18.97
CA PHE A 45 4.19 12.09 20.05
C PHE A 45 4.12 11.41 21.41
N THR A 46 3.33 10.33 21.49
CA THR A 46 3.25 9.39 22.61
C THR A 46 3.13 7.98 22.02
N PRO A 47 3.21 6.90 22.83
CA PRO A 47 2.98 5.55 22.31
C PRO A 47 1.61 5.34 21.64
N GLN A 48 0.64 6.22 21.90
CA GLN A 48 -0.74 6.12 21.43
C GLN A 48 -1.11 7.22 20.43
N THR A 49 -0.43 8.36 20.45
CA THR A 49 -0.67 9.50 19.56
C THR A 49 0.47 9.64 18.56
N LYS A 50 0.14 9.55 17.27
CA LYS A 50 1.12 9.57 16.18
C LYS A 50 0.54 10.14 14.89
N ILE A 51 1.44 10.64 14.03
CA ILE A 51 1.14 10.95 12.63
C ILE A 51 1.92 10.00 11.74
N MET A 52 1.31 9.64 10.62
CA MET A 52 1.86 8.70 9.65
C MET A 52 1.70 9.31 8.26
N ALA A 53 2.76 9.25 7.47
CA ALA A 53 2.74 9.60 6.05
C ALA A 53 3.32 8.44 5.26
N GLY A 54 2.67 8.08 4.15
CA GLY A 54 3.08 6.97 3.32
C GLY A 54 2.91 7.27 1.84
N TYR A 55 3.87 6.80 1.04
CA TYR A 55 3.78 6.78 -0.40
C TYR A 55 3.69 5.34 -0.90
N TYR A 56 2.67 5.06 -1.69
CA TYR A 56 2.30 3.73 -2.15
C TYR A 56 2.49 3.66 -3.67
N PHE A 57 3.51 2.94 -4.10
CA PHE A 57 3.74 2.57 -5.48
C PHE A 57 2.83 1.40 -5.83
N ARG A 58 1.76 1.67 -6.59
CA ARG A 58 0.74 0.68 -6.89
C ARG A 58 0.82 0.26 -8.35
N THR A 59 0.78 -1.03 -8.59
CA THR A 59 0.73 -1.61 -9.93
C THR A 59 -0.36 -2.67 -9.99
N LEU A 60 -1.03 -2.74 -11.14
CA LEU A 60 -2.02 -3.75 -11.44
C LEU A 60 -1.65 -4.42 -12.77
N ASN A 61 -1.34 -5.71 -12.71
CA ASN A 61 -1.13 -6.53 -13.90
C ASN A 61 -2.40 -7.34 -14.20
N VAL A 62 -2.80 -7.39 -15.47
CA VAL A 62 -3.95 -8.14 -15.97
C VAL A 62 -3.44 -9.17 -16.99
N PRO A 63 -3.30 -10.44 -16.61
CA PRO A 63 -2.75 -11.47 -17.52
C PRO A 63 -3.56 -11.69 -18.80
N HIS A 64 -4.88 -11.52 -18.73
CA HIS A 64 -5.78 -11.65 -19.89
C HIS A 64 -6.64 -10.38 -20.02
N PRO A 65 -6.12 -9.33 -20.68
CA PRO A 65 -6.78 -8.04 -20.74
C PRO A 65 -8.07 -8.10 -21.57
N ASN A 66 -9.13 -7.54 -21.01
CA ASN A 66 -10.39 -7.17 -21.67
C ASN A 66 -10.75 -5.72 -21.35
N PRO A 67 -11.73 -5.09 -22.04
CA PRO A 67 -12.03 -3.67 -21.89
C PRO A 67 -12.28 -3.23 -20.43
N VAL A 68 -12.98 -4.06 -19.65
CA VAL A 68 -13.28 -3.77 -18.23
C VAL A 68 -12.00 -3.82 -17.39
N SER A 69 -11.21 -4.88 -17.52
CA SER A 69 -9.96 -5.04 -16.77
C SER A 69 -8.89 -4.01 -17.16
N ALA A 70 -8.84 -3.61 -18.43
CA ALA A 70 -7.93 -2.59 -18.94
C ALA A 70 -8.31 -1.20 -18.39
N SER A 71 -9.61 -0.87 -18.35
CA SER A 71 -10.09 0.36 -17.70
C SER A 71 -9.69 0.42 -16.22
N VAL A 72 -9.81 -0.70 -15.49
CA VAL A 72 -9.39 -0.76 -14.08
C VAL A 72 -7.87 -0.62 -13.95
N ALA A 73 -7.08 -1.27 -14.80
CA ALA A 73 -5.62 -1.14 -14.81
C ALA A 73 -5.17 0.31 -15.05
N ASN A 74 -5.83 1.01 -15.98
CA ASN A 74 -5.54 2.41 -16.29
C ASN A 74 -5.93 3.39 -15.18
N ALA A 75 -6.82 2.99 -14.27
CA ALA A 75 -7.25 3.82 -13.14
C ALA A 75 -6.36 3.64 -11.88
N VAL A 76 -5.39 2.73 -11.91
CA VAL A 76 -4.50 2.50 -10.77
C VAL A 76 -3.31 3.45 -10.85
N ASP A 77 -3.33 4.47 -9.98
CA ASP A 77 -2.21 5.40 -9.79
C ASP A 77 -1.47 5.17 -8.47
N ASN A 78 -0.34 5.83 -8.30
CA ASN A 78 0.32 5.91 -6.98
C ASN A 78 -0.52 6.74 -6.00
N VAL A 79 -0.32 6.52 -4.70
CA VAL A 79 -1.05 7.25 -3.64
C VAL A 79 -0.08 7.79 -2.62
N PHE A 80 -0.25 9.07 -2.29
CA PHE A 80 0.26 9.63 -1.05
C PHE A 80 -0.89 9.67 -0.04
N ALA A 81 -0.66 9.12 1.16
CA ALA A 81 -1.64 9.15 2.24
C ALA A 81 -1.00 9.68 3.51
N MET A 82 -1.77 10.50 4.23
CA MET A 82 -1.43 10.95 5.57
C MET A 82 -2.56 10.59 6.52
N GLN A 83 -2.19 10.17 7.72
CA GLN A 83 -3.13 9.81 8.78
C GLN A 83 -2.61 10.32 10.11
N ALA A 84 -3.50 10.84 10.93
CA ALA A 84 -3.24 11.10 12.35
C ALA A 84 -4.04 10.09 13.18
N MET A 85 -3.40 9.50 14.17
CA MET A 85 -4.03 8.68 15.19
C MET A 85 -3.90 9.40 16.51
N ILE A 86 -5.04 9.75 17.10
CA ILE A 86 -5.13 10.45 18.38
C ILE A 86 -5.86 9.51 19.33
N ALA A 87 -5.19 9.15 20.41
CA ALA A 87 -5.72 8.31 21.47
C ALA A 87 -5.20 8.82 22.82
N PHE A 88 -6.06 8.75 23.85
CA PHE A 88 -5.87 9.29 25.19
C PHE A 88 -6.25 8.25 26.24
#